data_AF-A0A353D0W6-F1
#
_entry.id   AF-A0A353D0W6-F1
#
_cell.length_a   1.000
_cell.length_b   1.000
_cell.length_c   1.000
_cell.angle_alpha   90.00
_cell.angle_beta   90.00
_cell.angle_gamma   90.00
#
_symmetry.space_group_name_H-M   'P 1'
#
loop_
_entity.id
_entity.type
_entity.pdbx_description
1 polymer ?
#
loop_
_entity_poly.entity_id
_entity_poly.type
_entity_poly.pdbx_seq_one_letter_code
_entity_poly.pdbx_strand_id
1 'polypeptide(L)'
;MSNLLIWLRNRIFRVRQFTARYPWMFFTLYQLSPINRKLMVTRKTRITIEGYPRSANTYAVYAFRHSNPDIGWDEIGHHLHVQAQILRSRDYGVPVILLIRHPLEAVRSLVVRHRFIPVDEALEDYTRFYTDLLPLCDSFVIVDFEKAISDMGGVIDHLNQKFGTSYNIFPDHDEAAKAA
;
A
#
# COMPACT_ATOMS: atom_id res chain seq x y z
N MET A 1 1.19 26.12 12.15
CA MET A 1 0.56 25.95 10.82
C MET A 1 -0.67 26.84 10.77
N SER A 2 -0.89 27.62 9.71
CA SER A 2 -2.07 28.48 9.63
C SER A 2 -3.36 27.65 9.51
N ASN A 3 -4.48 28.14 10.08
CA ASN A 3 -5.78 27.48 10.01
C ASN A 3 -6.22 27.24 8.56
N LEU A 4 -5.88 28.17 7.65
CA LEU A 4 -6.14 28.03 6.21
C LEU A 4 -5.39 26.83 5.60
N LEU A 5 -4.14 26.59 5.98
CA LEU A 5 -3.36 25.48 5.44
C LEU A 5 -3.88 24.12 5.95
N ILE A 6 -4.29 24.05 7.22
CA ILE A 6 -4.94 22.86 7.79
C ILE A 6 -6.24 22.56 7.03
N TRP A 7 -7.08 23.58 6.86
CA TRP A 7 -8.34 23.47 6.13
C TRP A 7 -8.12 22.98 4.69
N LEU A 8 -7.17 23.57 3.96
CA LEU A 8 -6.87 23.18 2.58
C LEU A 8 -6.40 21.72 2.50
N ARG A 9 -5.49 21.30 3.38
CA ARG A 9 -5.00 19.92 3.43
C ARG A 9 -6.11 18.93 3.76
N ASN A 10 -7.05 19.30 4.63
CA ASN A 10 -8.23 18.50 4.92
C ASN A 10 -9.16 18.36 3.71
N ARG A 11 -9.40 19.44 2.98
CA ARG A 11 -10.20 19.37 1.74
C ARG A 11 -9.55 18.45 0.70
N ILE A 12 -8.24 18.57 0.51
CA ILE A 12 -7.48 17.70 -0.40
C ILE A 12 -7.56 16.23 0.06
N PHE A 13 -7.41 15.97 1.36
CA PHE A 13 -7.56 14.63 1.93
C PHE A 13 -8.95 14.03 1.63
N ARG A 14 -10.03 14.75 1.93
CA ARG A 14 -11.40 14.27 1.67
C ARG A 14 -11.67 14.01 0.20
N VAL A 15 -11.20 14.87 -0.70
CA VAL A 15 -11.32 14.66 -2.16
C VAL A 15 -10.56 13.41 -2.59
N ARG A 16 -9.33 13.22 -2.08
CA ARG A 16 -8.56 12.01 -2.31
C ARG A 16 -9.35 10.77 -1.89
N GLN A 17 -9.91 10.76 -0.69
CA GLN A 17 -10.65 9.60 -0.18
C GLN A 17 -11.95 9.32 -0.91
N PHE A 18 -12.66 10.37 -1.34
CA PHE A 18 -13.85 10.22 -2.16
C PHE A 18 -13.52 9.55 -3.50
N THR A 19 -12.41 9.95 -4.12
CA THR A 19 -12.00 9.41 -5.42
C THR A 19 -11.29 8.06 -5.32
N ALA A 20 -10.71 7.74 -4.17
CA ALA A 20 -9.87 6.57 -3.91
C ALA A 20 -10.50 5.22 -4.28
N ARG A 21 -11.84 5.08 -4.26
CA ARG A 21 -12.52 3.83 -4.60
C ARG A 21 -12.84 3.66 -6.09
N TYR A 22 -12.67 4.70 -6.90
CA TYR A 22 -13.07 4.71 -8.31
C TYR A 22 -11.83 4.85 -9.20
N PRO A 23 -11.28 3.76 -9.77
CA PRO A 23 -10.07 3.81 -10.58
C PRO A 23 -10.12 4.86 -11.71
N TRP A 24 -11.20 4.89 -12.49
CA TRP A 24 -11.33 5.83 -13.61
C TRP A 24 -11.19 7.29 -13.16
N MET A 25 -11.80 7.65 -12.03
CA MET A 25 -11.77 9.03 -11.52
C MET A 25 -10.43 9.33 -10.85
N PHE A 26 -9.95 8.44 -9.99
CA PHE A 26 -8.70 8.62 -9.26
C PHE A 26 -7.52 8.81 -10.21
N PHE A 27 -7.34 7.90 -11.15
CA PHE A 27 -6.19 7.96 -12.04
C PHE A 27 -6.29 9.09 -13.06
N THR A 28 -7.49 9.47 -13.50
CA THR A 28 -7.66 10.64 -14.39
C THR A 28 -7.16 11.93 -13.76
N LEU A 29 -7.41 12.12 -12.46
CA LEU A 29 -6.97 13.30 -11.72
C LEU A 29 -5.49 13.19 -11.31
N TYR A 30 -5.10 12.06 -10.74
CA TYR A 30 -3.80 11.92 -10.10
C TYR A 30 -2.65 11.77 -11.11
N GLN A 31 -2.94 11.32 -12.34
CA GLN A 31 -1.94 11.22 -13.41
C GLN A 31 -1.41 12.58 -13.86
N LEU A 32 -1.98 13.70 -13.45
CA LEU A 32 -1.45 15.02 -13.81
C LEU A 32 -0.13 15.34 -13.08
N SER A 33 0.14 14.67 -11.95
CA SER A 33 1.40 14.80 -11.22
C SER A 33 2.44 13.79 -11.71
N PRO A 34 3.62 14.24 -12.20
CA PRO A 34 4.70 13.33 -12.62
C PRO A 34 5.20 12.42 -11.50
N ILE A 35 5.15 12.89 -10.25
CA ILE A 35 5.55 12.10 -9.07
C ILE A 35 4.56 10.95 -8.89
N ASN A 36 3.25 11.23 -8.98
CA ASN A 36 2.24 10.20 -8.80
C ASN A 36 2.31 9.16 -9.92
N ARG A 37 2.59 9.56 -11.18
CA ARG A 37 2.72 8.62 -12.30
C ARG A 37 3.70 7.48 -12.04
N LYS A 38 4.80 7.77 -11.35
CA LYS A 38 5.84 6.76 -11.02
C LYS A 38 5.37 5.74 -9.98
N LEU A 39 4.35 6.09 -9.21
CA LEU A 39 3.81 5.26 -8.13
C LEU A 39 2.60 4.43 -8.58
N MET A 40 1.99 4.80 -9.71
CA MET A 40 0.74 4.22 -10.21
C MET A 40 0.96 2.85 -10.81
N VAL A 41 -0.02 2.00 -10.59
CA VAL A 41 -0.17 0.76 -11.35
C VAL A 41 -0.46 1.09 -12.82
N THR A 42 0.38 0.54 -13.68
CA THR A 42 0.28 0.55 -15.15
C THR A 42 0.34 -0.89 -15.67
N ARG A 43 0.21 -1.07 -16.99
CA ARG A 43 0.40 -2.39 -17.62
C ARG A 43 1.85 -2.90 -17.58
N LYS A 44 2.82 -2.04 -17.25
CA LYS A 44 4.23 -2.43 -17.05
C LYS A 44 4.53 -2.82 -15.60
N THR A 45 3.61 -2.54 -14.68
CA THR A 45 3.80 -2.84 -13.28
C THR A 45 3.89 -4.35 -13.09
N ARG A 46 4.96 -4.81 -12.46
CA ARG A 46 5.22 -6.23 -12.19
C ARG A 46 4.58 -6.69 -10.89
N ILE A 47 4.45 -5.82 -9.89
CA ILE A 47 3.86 -6.13 -8.58
C ILE A 47 3.25 -4.88 -7.96
N THR A 48 2.23 -5.05 -7.12
CA THR A 48 1.68 -3.99 -6.26
C THR A 48 1.86 -4.36 -4.80
N ILE A 49 2.43 -3.46 -4.00
CA ILE A 49 2.57 -3.63 -2.56
C ILE A 49 1.94 -2.41 -1.91
N GLU A 50 0.77 -2.62 -1.30
CA GLU A 50 -0.06 -1.54 -0.80
C GLU A 50 -0.90 -1.96 0.40
N GLY A 51 -1.37 -0.97 1.11
CA GLY A 51 -2.23 -1.11 2.27
C GLY A 51 -2.61 0.26 2.79
N TYR A 52 -3.47 0.28 3.80
CA TYR A 52 -3.76 1.52 4.49
C TYR A 52 -2.45 2.15 5.01
N PRO A 53 -2.32 3.49 5.07
CA PRO A 53 -1.11 4.11 5.59
C PRO A 53 -0.69 3.53 6.93
N ARG A 54 0.64 3.43 7.15
CA ARG A 54 1.23 2.94 8.41
C ARG A 54 1.07 1.44 8.67
N SER A 55 0.75 0.65 7.64
CA SER A 55 0.69 -0.82 7.65
C SER A 55 1.91 -1.44 6.96
N ALA A 56 3.14 -1.11 7.38
CA ALA A 56 4.39 -1.67 6.82
C ALA A 56 4.69 -1.41 5.33
N ASN A 57 3.90 -0.59 4.62
CA ASN A 57 4.06 -0.32 3.18
C ASN A 57 5.50 -0.02 2.74
N THR A 58 6.15 0.94 3.41
CA THR A 58 7.54 1.31 3.08
C THR A 58 8.50 0.17 3.33
N TYR A 59 8.37 -0.55 4.45
CA TYR A 59 9.24 -1.69 4.74
C TYR A 59 9.10 -2.77 3.66
N ALA A 60 7.87 -3.20 3.35
CA ALA A 60 7.60 -4.30 2.43
C ALA A 60 8.09 -4.00 1.00
N VAL A 61 7.89 -2.77 0.51
CA VAL A 61 8.40 -2.34 -0.80
C VAL A 61 9.93 -2.43 -0.87
N TYR A 62 10.61 -1.93 0.16
CA TYR A 62 12.07 -1.93 0.20
C TYR A 62 12.64 -3.34 0.38
N ALA A 63 12.04 -4.16 1.24
CA ALA A 63 12.43 -5.56 1.42
C ALA A 63 12.28 -6.35 0.11
N PHE A 64 11.14 -6.22 -0.58
CA PHE A 64 10.94 -6.84 -1.88
C PHE A 64 11.97 -6.37 -2.91
N ARG A 65 12.19 -5.05 -3.02
CA ARG A 65 13.14 -4.45 -3.98
C ARG A 65 14.58 -4.87 -3.70
N HIS A 66 14.94 -5.04 -2.43
CA HIS A 66 16.28 -5.49 -2.02
C HIS A 66 16.61 -6.87 -2.59
N SER A 67 15.67 -7.82 -2.51
CA SER A 67 15.86 -9.16 -3.10
C SER A 67 15.67 -9.20 -4.61
N ASN A 68 14.97 -8.23 -5.18
CA ASN A 68 14.63 -8.19 -6.62
C ASN A 68 15.19 -6.91 -7.26
N PRO A 69 16.54 -6.73 -7.35
CA PRO A 69 17.20 -5.51 -7.82
C PRO A 69 17.04 -5.24 -9.33
N ASP A 70 16.50 -6.17 -10.11
CA ASP A 70 16.14 -6.00 -11.52
C ASP A 70 14.81 -5.25 -11.73
N ILE A 71 13.87 -5.29 -10.78
CA ILE A 71 12.52 -4.66 -10.91
C ILE A 71 12.54 -3.15 -10.66
N GLY A 72 12.42 -2.31 -11.68
CA GLY A 72 12.41 -0.85 -11.54
C GLY A 72 11.40 -0.31 -10.51
N TRP A 73 11.71 0.84 -9.89
CA TRP A 73 10.80 1.48 -8.92
C TRP A 73 9.44 1.85 -9.53
N ASP A 74 9.41 2.16 -10.83
CA ASP A 74 8.21 2.43 -11.62
C ASP A 74 7.47 1.16 -12.07
N GLU A 75 8.06 -0.02 -11.84
CA GLU A 75 7.42 -1.32 -12.04
C GLU A 75 6.76 -1.85 -10.76
N ILE A 76 6.81 -1.10 -9.65
CA ILE A 76 6.18 -1.44 -8.37
C ILE A 76 5.07 -0.43 -8.07
N GLY A 77 3.81 -0.86 -8.08
CA GLY A 77 2.68 -0.03 -7.66
C GLY A 77 2.68 0.13 -6.14
N HIS A 78 2.83 1.36 -5.62
CA HIS A 78 2.98 1.57 -4.18
C HIS A 78 2.68 3.01 -3.72
N HIS A 79 2.58 3.24 -2.41
CA HIS A 79 2.53 4.55 -1.74
C HIS A 79 1.47 5.58 -2.23
N LEU A 80 0.45 5.15 -2.99
CA LEU A 80 -0.75 5.97 -3.23
C LEU A 80 -1.81 5.73 -2.17
N HIS A 81 -1.75 4.63 -1.42
CA HIS A 81 -2.63 4.24 -0.33
C HIS A 81 -4.12 4.45 -0.65
N VAL A 82 -4.54 3.94 -1.80
CA VAL A 82 -5.94 3.99 -2.26
C VAL A 82 -6.39 2.65 -2.83
N GLN A 83 -7.66 2.35 -2.67
CA GLN A 83 -8.30 1.13 -3.18
C GLN A 83 -8.19 1.04 -4.71
N ALA A 84 -8.26 2.17 -5.41
CA ALA A 84 -8.12 2.27 -6.86
C ALA A 84 -6.82 1.65 -7.36
N GLN A 85 -5.73 1.75 -6.60
CA GLN A 85 -4.47 1.11 -6.92
C GLN A 85 -4.62 -0.41 -6.94
N ILE A 86 -5.18 -0.98 -5.87
CA ILE A 86 -5.43 -2.42 -5.73
C ILE A 86 -6.42 -2.94 -6.78
N LEU A 87 -7.54 -2.24 -6.99
CA LEU A 87 -8.56 -2.61 -7.96
C LEU A 87 -8.01 -2.64 -9.39
N ARG A 88 -7.18 -1.66 -9.75
CA ARG A 88 -6.53 -1.65 -11.06
C ARG A 88 -5.50 -2.77 -11.20
N SER A 89 -4.75 -3.10 -10.16
CA SER A 89 -3.82 -4.23 -10.19
C SER A 89 -4.55 -5.53 -10.50
N ARG A 90 -5.67 -5.79 -9.84
CA ARG A 90 -6.55 -6.92 -10.16
C ARG A 90 -6.95 -6.91 -11.63
N ASP A 91 -7.45 -5.79 -12.13
CA ASP A 91 -7.93 -5.67 -13.52
C ASP A 91 -6.82 -5.90 -14.56
N TYR A 92 -5.56 -5.63 -14.19
CA TYR A 92 -4.39 -5.88 -15.04
C TYR A 92 -3.73 -7.24 -14.80
N GLY A 93 -4.22 -8.05 -13.86
CA GLY A 93 -3.59 -9.32 -13.48
C GLY A 93 -2.23 -9.14 -12.80
N VAL A 94 -1.98 -7.98 -12.20
CA VAL A 94 -0.73 -7.68 -11.49
C VAL A 94 -0.79 -8.32 -10.09
N PRO A 95 0.22 -9.10 -9.67
CA PRO A 95 0.35 -9.65 -8.32
C PRO A 95 0.25 -8.56 -7.24
N VAL A 96 -0.49 -8.83 -6.17
CA VAL A 96 -0.74 -7.86 -5.09
C VAL A 96 -0.44 -8.46 -3.72
N ILE A 97 0.38 -7.74 -2.95
CA ILE A 97 0.48 -7.87 -1.50
C ILE A 97 -0.38 -6.75 -0.88
N LEU A 98 -1.47 -7.13 -0.21
CA LEU A 98 -2.37 -6.22 0.51
C LEU A 98 -2.02 -6.25 2.00
N LEU A 99 -1.40 -5.18 2.49
CA LEU A 99 -0.96 -5.05 3.87
C LEU A 99 -2.08 -4.55 4.77
N ILE A 100 -2.20 -5.17 5.95
CA ILE A 100 -3.16 -4.80 6.99
C ILE A 100 -2.49 -4.68 8.36
N ARG A 101 -2.96 -3.75 9.18
CA ARG A 101 -2.48 -3.53 10.54
C ARG A 101 -3.66 -3.25 11.44
N HIS A 102 -3.61 -3.61 12.73
CA HIS A 102 -4.63 -3.26 13.71
C HIS A 102 -5.06 -1.78 13.57
N PRO A 103 -6.37 -1.47 13.46
CA PRO A 103 -6.86 -0.15 13.07
C PRO A 103 -6.39 0.98 13.99
N LEU A 104 -6.47 0.76 15.31
CA LEU A 104 -6.03 1.77 16.28
C LEU A 104 -4.54 2.08 16.18
N GLU A 105 -3.73 1.09 15.86
CA GLU A 105 -2.27 1.24 15.71
C GLU A 105 -1.93 2.03 14.43
N ALA A 106 -2.57 1.69 13.31
CA ALA A 106 -2.38 2.36 12.04
C ALA A 106 -2.86 3.82 12.10
N VAL A 107 -4.07 4.05 12.59
CA VAL A 107 -4.68 5.39 12.70
C VAL A 107 -3.90 6.26 13.68
N ARG A 108 -3.52 5.75 14.87
CA ARG A 108 -2.68 6.49 15.81
C ARG A 108 -1.39 6.95 15.15
N SER A 109 -0.70 6.06 14.45
CA SER A 109 0.54 6.42 13.74
C SER A 109 0.30 7.45 12.63
N LEU A 110 -0.86 7.39 11.96
CA LEU A 110 -1.22 8.29 10.88
C LEU A 110 -1.47 9.71 11.41
N VAL A 111 -2.34 9.87 12.41
CA VAL A 111 -2.76 11.18 12.91
C VAL A 111 -1.64 11.91 13.66
N VAL A 112 -0.72 11.18 14.30
CA VAL A 112 0.50 11.77 14.89
C VAL A 112 1.39 12.39 13.80
N ARG A 113 1.55 11.70 12.67
CA ARG A 113 2.34 12.18 11.52
C ARG A 113 1.61 13.27 10.72
N HIS A 114 0.29 13.19 10.64
CA HIS A 114 -0.56 14.06 9.83
C HIS A 114 -1.67 14.68 10.69
N ARG A 115 -1.26 15.56 11.60
CA ARG A 115 -2.15 16.22 12.60
C ARG A 115 -3.33 17.02 12.02
N PHE A 116 -3.38 17.24 10.71
CA PHE A 116 -4.53 17.87 10.06
C PHE A 116 -5.71 16.91 9.93
N ILE A 117 -5.47 15.60 9.85
CA ILE A 117 -6.50 14.56 9.64
C ILE A 117 -7.28 14.31 10.94
N PRO A 118 -8.61 14.47 10.95
CA PRO A 118 -9.46 14.10 12.09
C PRO A 118 -9.45 12.59 12.36
N VAL A 119 -9.52 12.19 13.64
CA VAL A 119 -9.39 10.78 14.05
C VAL A 119 -10.56 9.94 13.57
N ASP A 120 -11.78 10.48 13.66
CA ASP A 120 -13.01 9.90 13.13
C ASP A 120 -12.90 9.67 11.61
N GLU A 121 -12.49 10.68 10.85
CA GLU A 121 -12.28 10.54 9.40
C GLU A 121 -11.21 9.49 9.07
N ALA A 122 -10.15 9.39 9.87
CA ALA A 122 -9.12 8.37 9.68
C ALA A 122 -9.64 6.95 9.93
N LEU A 123 -10.47 6.74 10.97
CA LEU A 123 -11.10 5.45 11.26
C LEU A 123 -12.12 5.05 10.21
N GLU A 124 -12.96 5.99 9.76
CA GLU A 124 -13.88 5.78 8.65
C GLU A 124 -13.14 5.40 7.37
N ASP A 125 -12.04 6.10 7.10
CA ASP A 125 -11.21 5.84 5.93
C ASP A 125 -10.53 4.47 5.98
N TYR A 126 -10.00 4.07 7.15
CA TYR A 126 -9.46 2.73 7.37
C TYR A 126 -10.52 1.67 7.09
N THR A 127 -11.71 1.83 7.68
CA THR A 127 -12.81 0.88 7.53
C THR A 127 -13.22 0.75 6.08
N ARG A 128 -13.41 1.89 5.40
CA ARG A 128 -13.74 1.93 3.98
C ARG A 128 -12.66 1.28 3.10
N PHE A 129 -11.39 1.56 3.36
CA PHE A 129 -10.26 1.02 2.58
C PHE A 129 -10.32 -0.50 2.48
N TYR A 130 -10.52 -1.20 3.60
CA TYR A 130 -10.57 -2.65 3.61
C TYR A 130 -11.96 -3.21 3.26
N THR A 131 -13.05 -2.54 3.64
CA THR A 131 -14.42 -3.01 3.32
C THR A 131 -14.67 -3.02 1.81
N ASP A 132 -14.18 -2.00 1.08
CA ASP A 132 -14.31 -1.94 -0.38
C ASP A 132 -13.56 -3.09 -1.08
N LEU A 133 -12.51 -3.63 -0.45
CA LEU A 133 -11.66 -4.70 -0.99
C LEU A 133 -12.07 -6.09 -0.49
N LEU A 134 -12.86 -6.17 0.58
CA LEU A 134 -13.26 -7.42 1.23
C LEU A 134 -13.93 -8.43 0.27
N PRO A 135 -14.83 -8.03 -0.66
CA PRO A 135 -15.43 -8.96 -1.62
C PRO A 135 -14.42 -9.55 -2.62
N LEU A 136 -13.20 -9.02 -2.66
CA LEU A 136 -12.13 -9.38 -3.59
C LEU A 136 -10.92 -9.98 -2.87
N CYS A 137 -11.06 -10.37 -1.60
CA CYS A 137 -9.94 -10.81 -0.76
C CYS A 137 -9.12 -11.94 -1.39
N ASP A 138 -9.76 -12.86 -2.10
CA ASP A 138 -9.10 -13.97 -2.81
C ASP A 138 -8.24 -13.52 -4.00
N SER A 139 -8.36 -12.28 -4.45
CA SER A 139 -7.54 -11.73 -5.54
C SER A 139 -6.15 -11.30 -5.09
N PHE A 140 -5.84 -11.31 -3.79
CA PHE A 140 -4.62 -10.73 -3.23
C PHE A 140 -3.96 -11.68 -2.22
N VAL A 141 -2.67 -11.47 -1.95
CA VAL A 141 -2.04 -12.01 -0.74
C VAL A 141 -2.23 -10.97 0.37
N ILE A 142 -3.06 -11.28 1.36
CA ILE A 142 -3.29 -10.42 2.52
C ILE A 142 -2.25 -10.74 3.59
N VAL A 143 -1.58 -9.70 4.09
CA VAL A 143 -0.47 -9.86 5.05
C VAL A 143 -0.66 -8.88 6.20
N ASP A 144 -0.70 -9.39 7.42
CA ASP A 144 -0.71 -8.54 8.60
C ASP A 144 0.67 -7.90 8.85
N PHE A 145 0.65 -6.80 9.60
CA PHE A 145 1.83 -5.98 9.86
C PHE A 145 2.99 -6.77 10.49
N GLU A 146 2.70 -7.66 11.43
CA GLU A 146 3.73 -8.42 12.15
C GLU A 146 4.39 -9.42 11.21
N LYS A 147 3.58 -10.17 10.46
CA LYS A 147 4.07 -11.10 9.44
C LYS A 147 4.92 -10.38 8.40
N ALA A 148 4.48 -9.22 7.93
CA ALA A 148 5.19 -8.44 6.92
C ALA A 148 6.61 -8.06 7.37
N ILE A 149 6.83 -7.78 8.67
CA ILE A 149 8.14 -7.38 9.19
C ILE A 149 8.98 -8.55 9.73
N SER A 150 8.34 -9.66 10.10
CA SER A 150 9.02 -10.81 10.70
C SER A 150 9.43 -11.88 9.68
N ASP A 151 8.67 -12.04 8.61
CA ASP A 151 8.82 -13.12 7.63
C ASP A 151 8.34 -12.65 6.24
N MET A 152 9.11 -11.72 5.66
CA MET A 152 8.86 -11.25 4.31
C MET A 152 9.24 -12.32 3.27
N GLY A 153 10.15 -13.24 3.61
CA GLY A 153 10.53 -14.35 2.74
C GLY A 153 9.35 -15.25 2.41
N GLY A 154 8.66 -15.75 3.44
CA GLY A 154 7.45 -16.56 3.30
C GLY A 154 6.28 -15.81 2.65
N VAL A 155 6.20 -14.48 2.83
CA VAL A 155 5.21 -13.65 2.11
C VAL A 155 5.46 -13.66 0.61
N ILE A 156 6.72 -13.50 0.17
CA ILE A 156 7.09 -13.54 -1.24
C ILE A 156 6.89 -14.94 -1.83
N ASP A 157 7.20 -15.99 -1.06
CA ASP A 157 6.96 -17.37 -1.49
C ASP A 157 5.46 -17.65 -1.70
N HIS A 158 4.59 -17.25 -0.77
CA HIS A 158 3.15 -17.35 -0.95
C HIS A 158 2.63 -16.54 -2.15
N LEU A 159 3.20 -15.35 -2.40
CA LEU A 159 2.88 -14.55 -3.59
C LEU A 159 3.24 -15.31 -4.88
N ASN A 160 4.44 -15.92 -4.92
CA ASN A 160 4.89 -16.73 -6.05
C ASN A 160 3.95 -17.90 -6.32
N GLN A 161 3.55 -18.64 -5.29
CA GLN A 161 2.61 -19.75 -5.43
C GLN A 161 1.23 -19.30 -5.92
N LYS A 162 0.70 -18.20 -5.38
CA LYS A 162 -0.64 -17.70 -5.74
C LYS A 162 -0.71 -17.15 -7.17
N PHE A 163 0.32 -16.44 -7.62
CA PHE A 163 0.31 -15.74 -8.90
C PHE A 163 1.17 -16.40 -9.99
N GLY A 164 1.84 -17.52 -9.68
CA GLY A 164 2.74 -18.19 -10.62
C GLY A 164 3.98 -17.36 -10.97
N THR A 165 4.43 -16.51 -10.05
CA THR A 165 5.62 -15.67 -10.23
C THR A 165 6.88 -16.35 -9.71
N SER A 166 8.04 -15.74 -9.98
CA SER A 166 9.36 -16.27 -9.57
C SER A 166 10.23 -15.17 -8.99
N TYR A 167 9.68 -14.39 -8.05
CA TYR A 167 10.44 -13.38 -7.33
C TYR A 167 11.42 -14.02 -6.35
N ASN A 168 12.57 -13.39 -6.18
CA ASN A 168 13.56 -13.79 -5.19
C ASN A 168 13.02 -13.54 -3.78
N ILE A 169 13.21 -14.54 -2.92
CA ILE A 169 12.77 -14.53 -1.51
C ILE A 169 13.59 -13.50 -0.72
N PHE A 170 12.96 -12.83 0.23
CA PHE A 170 13.67 -11.97 1.19
C PHE A 170 14.42 -12.84 2.19
N PRO A 171 15.75 -12.67 2.36
CA PRO A 171 16.48 -13.43 3.36
C PRO A 171 15.88 -13.07 4.72
N ASP A 172 15.32 -14.06 5.42
CA ASP A 172 14.84 -13.85 6.77
C ASP A 172 15.97 -13.31 7.64
N HIS A 173 15.60 -12.49 8.63
CA HIS A 173 16.55 -11.79 9.50
C HIS A 173 17.66 -12.75 9.96
N ASP A 174 18.90 -12.41 9.63
CA ASP A 174 20.09 -13.09 10.13
C ASP A 174 19.96 -13.21 11.66
N GLU A 175 19.89 -14.44 12.17
CA GLU A 175 19.78 -14.71 13.61
C GLU A 175 20.90 -14.00 14.39
N ALA A 176 22.05 -13.74 13.74
CA ALA A 176 23.15 -12.96 14.31
C ALA A 176 22.78 -11.49 14.62
N ALA A 177 21.87 -10.88 13.86
CA ALA A 177 21.46 -9.49 14.05
C ALA A 177 20.48 -9.28 15.22
N LYS A 178 19.81 -10.34 15.70
CA LYS A 178 18.95 -10.29 16.91
C LYS A 178 19.73 -10.44 18.21
N ALA A 179 20.96 -10.95 18.15
CA ALA A 179 21.80 -11.26 19.31
C ALA A 179 22.76 -10.13 19.73
N ALA A 180 22.75 -8.99 19.02
CA ALA A 180 23.59 -7.81 19.28
C ALA A 180 22.76 -6.66 19.88
#